data_AF-A0A7V4EKD8-F1
#
_entry.id   AF-A0A7V4EKD8-F1
#
_cell.length_a   1.000
_cell.length_b   1.000
_cell.length_c   1.000
_cell.angle_alpha   90.00
_cell.angle_beta   90.00
_cell.angle_gamma   90.00
#
_symmetry.space_group_name_H-M   'P 1'
#
loop_
_entity.id
_entity.type
_entity.pdbx_description
1 polymer ?
#
loop_
_entity_poly.entity_id
_entity_poly.type
_entity_poly.pdbx_seq_one_letter_code
_entity_poly.pdbx_strand_id
1 'polypeptide(L)' 'MKKTMGAKLVKFFELAKEEGGLSAQMRLAMATGISTVKASSEADTPEVLAKFKAAFKEITGKDAGIA' A
#
# COMPACT_ATOMS: atom_id res chain seq x y z
N MET A 1 19.04 1.78 -14.06
CA MET A 1 18.38 1.71 -12.73
C MET A 1 16.97 2.26 -12.87
N LYS A 2 15.93 1.42 -12.77
CA LYS A 2 14.52 1.86 -12.85
C LYS A 2 14.15 2.54 -11.53
N LYS A 3 13.93 3.85 -11.57
CA LYS A 3 13.25 4.60 -10.51
C LYS A 3 11.83 4.02 -10.42
N THR A 4 11.53 3.26 -9.37
CA THR A 4 10.23 2.60 -9.18
C THR A 4 9.17 3.66 -8.91
N MET A 5 8.24 3.86 -9.84
CA MET A 5 7.18 4.86 -9.74
C MET A 5 6.19 4.58 -8.59
N GLY A 6 6.12 3.34 -8.10
CA GLY A 6 5.23 2.91 -7.03
C GLY A 6 5.94 2.29 -5.82
N ALA A 7 7.13 2.80 -5.50
CA ALA A 7 7.94 2.29 -4.38
C ALA A 7 7.18 2.38 -3.05
N LYS A 8 6.41 3.46 -2.84
CA LYS A 8 5.62 3.64 -1.62
C LYS A 8 4.42 2.70 -1.59
N LEU A 9 3.72 2.52 -2.72
CA LEU A 9 2.60 1.58 -2.79
C LEU A 9 3.02 0.14 -2.47
N VAL A 10 4.17 -0.29 -3.01
CA VAL A 10 4.75 -1.60 -2.65
C VAL A 10 5.07 -1.64 -1.16
N LYS A 11 5.62 -0.57 -0.59
CA LYS A 11 5.93 -0.51 0.85
C LYS A 11 4.69 -0.65 1.74
N PHE A 12 3.54 -0.09 1.35
CA PHE A 12 2.28 -0.30 2.08
C PHE A 12 1.90 -1.78 2.15
N PHE A 13 2.11 -2.55 1.08
CA PHE A 13 1.82 -3.98 1.08
C PHE A 13 2.77 -4.78 1.98
N GLU A 14 4.05 -4.43 2.01
CA GLU A 14 5.01 -5.02 2.94
C GLU A 14 4.59 -4.77 4.39
N LEU A 15 4.35 -3.50 4.73
CA LEU A 15 3.91 -3.12 6.07
C LEU A 15 2.58 -3.78 6.44
N ALA A 16 1.62 -3.87 5.52
CA ALA A 16 0.32 -4.48 5.83
C ALA A 16 0.51 -5.97 6.15
N LYS A 17 1.43 -6.64 5.44
CA LYS A 17 1.79 -8.02 5.72
C LYS A 17 2.53 -8.17 7.05
N GLU A 18 3.44 -7.25 7.37
CA GLU A 18 4.14 -7.24 8.67
C GLU A 18 3.16 -7.06 9.83
N GLU A 19 2.14 -6.21 9.66
CA GLU A 19 1.20 -5.87 10.73
C GLU A 19 0.04 -6.85 10.91
N GLY A 20 -0.48 -7.41 9.82
CA GLY A 20 -1.67 -8.26 9.86
C GLY A 20 -1.60 -9.49 8.96
N GLY A 21 -0.39 -9.88 8.56
CA GLY A 21 -0.15 -11.05 7.72
C GLY A 21 -0.74 -10.91 6.31
N LEU A 22 -0.84 -12.06 5.63
CA LEU A 22 -1.36 -12.12 4.26
C LEU A 22 -2.79 -11.57 4.16
N SER A 23 -3.62 -11.76 5.19
CA SER A 23 -4.98 -11.25 5.21
C SER A 23 -5.05 -9.72 5.16
N ALA A 24 -4.21 -9.00 5.90
CA ALA A 24 -4.16 -7.54 5.84
C ALA A 24 -3.63 -7.04 4.49
N GLN A 25 -2.60 -7.71 3.94
CA GLN A 25 -2.08 -7.41 2.60
C GLN A 25 -3.17 -7.57 1.52
N MET A 26 -3.98 -8.63 1.57
CA MET A 26 -5.09 -8.85 0.65
C MET A 26 -6.22 -7.84 0.84
N ARG A 27 -6.59 -7.52 2.09
CA ARG A 27 -7.60 -6.48 2.38
C ARG A 27 -7.17 -5.12 1.83
N LEU A 28 -5.88 -4.80 1.91
CA LEU A 28 -5.34 -3.56 1.37
C LEU A 28 -5.51 -3.52 -0.16
N ALA A 29 -5.26 -4.63 -0.85
CA ALA A 29 -5.48 -4.72 -2.30
C ALA A 29 -6.95 -4.53 -2.67
N MET A 30 -7.86 -5.13 -1.89
CA MET A 30 -9.31 -5.00 -2.10
C MET A 30 -9.80 -3.55 -1.85
N ALA A 31 -9.37 -2.93 -0.75
CA ALA A 31 -9.76 -1.56 -0.40
C ALA A 31 -9.21 -0.51 -1.38
N THR A 32 -7.99 -0.71 -1.87
CA THR A 32 -7.35 0.22 -2.82
C THR A 32 -7.72 -0.06 -4.27
N GLY A 33 -8.19 -1.26 -4.59
CA GLY A 33 -8.43 -1.71 -5.97
C GLY A 33 -7.13 -1.89 -6.78
N ILE A 34 -5.97 -1.91 -6.11
CA ILE A 34 -4.65 -2.01 -6.72
C ILE A 34 -4.00 -3.28 -6.17
N SER A 35 -3.56 -4.18 -7.04
CA SER A 35 -2.80 -5.36 -6.64
C SER A 35 -1.33 -5.01 -6.34
N THR A 36 -0.63 -5.88 -5.60
CA THR A 36 0.82 -5.76 -5.39
C THR A 36 1.61 -5.68 -6.70
N VAL A 37 1.18 -6.42 -7.73
CA VAL A 37 1.79 -6.40 -9.06
C VAL A 37 1.61 -5.03 -9.72
N LYS A 38 0.37 -4.51 -9.74
CA LYS A 38 0.07 -3.19 -10.33
C LYS A 38 0.75 -2.06 -9.57
N ALA A 39 0.84 -2.17 -8.24
CA ALA A 39 1.49 -1.19 -7.39
C ALA A 39 2.95 -0.93 -7.79
N SER A 40 3.68 -1.92 -8.29
CA SER A 40 5.07 -1.74 -8.74
C SER A 40 5.24 -0.83 -9.97
N SER A 41 4.17 -0.67 -10.76
CA SER A 41 4.13 0.13 -11.99
C SER A 41 3.26 1.38 -11.90
N GLU A 42 2.42 1.49 -10.87
CA GLU A 42 1.57 2.65 -10.64
C GLU A 42 2.38 3.83 -10.11
N ALA A 43 1.92 5.06 -10.34
CA ALA A 43 2.56 6.25 -9.78
C ALA A 43 2.15 6.48 -8.31
N ASP A 44 3.13 6.83 -7.48
CA ASP A 44 2.98 7.32 -6.10
C ASP A 44 2.37 8.75 -6.08
N THR A 45 1.20 8.94 -6.70
CA THR A 45 0.51 10.24 -6.69
C THR A 45 -0.08 10.54 -5.30
N PRO A 46 -0.25 11.81 -4.92
CA PRO A 46 -0.83 12.18 -3.62
C PRO A 46 -2.20 11.54 -3.35
N GLU A 47 -3.03 11.43 -4.39
CA GLU A 47 -4.36 10.83 -4.31
C GLU A 47 -4.30 9.32 -4.00
N VAL A 48 -3.46 8.58 -4.74
CA VAL A 48 -3.28 7.13 -4.53
C VAL A 48 -2.65 6.89 -3.16
N LEU A 49 -1.66 7.69 -2.76
CA LEU A 49 -1.05 7.60 -1.43
C LEU A 49 -2.06 7.87 -0.31
N ALA A 50 -2.94 8.86 -0.46
CA ALA A 50 -3.99 9.13 0.53
C ALA A 50 -4.94 7.93 0.67
N LYS A 51 -5.35 7.32 -0.45
CA LYS A 51 -6.17 6.10 -0.45
C LYS A 51 -5.49 4.94 0.29
N PHE A 52 -4.20 4.72 0.01
CA PHE A 52 -3.41 3.68 0.68
C PHE A 52 -3.22 3.96 2.17
N LYS A 53 -2.93 5.21 2.56
CA LYS A 53 -2.82 5.62 3.97
C LYS A 53 -4.11 5.34 4.73
N ALA A 54 -5.26 5.74 4.18
CA ALA A 54 -6.56 5.51 4.79
C ALA A 54 -6.88 4.02 4.91
N ALA A 55 -6.75 3.25 3.83
CA ALA A 55 -7.03 1.81 3.83
C ALA A 55 -6.10 1.05 4.78
N PHE A 56 -4.81 1.38 4.80
CA PHE A 56 -3.84 0.76 5.71
C PHE A 56 -4.23 0.98 7.18
N LYS A 57 -4.60 2.20 7.53
CA LYS A 57 -5.00 2.55 8.90
C LYS A 57 -6.27 1.83 9.31
N GLU A 58 -7.26 1.75 8.42
CA GLU A 58 -8.50 1.02 8.67
C GLU A 58 -8.25 -0.48 8.91
N ILE A 59 -7.33 -1.08 8.16
CA ILE A 59 -7.07 -2.53 8.22
C ILE A 59 -6.18 -2.93 9.40
N THR A 60 -5.16 -2.12 9.70
CA THR A 60 -4.12 -2.46 10.69
C THR A 60 -4.28 -1.73 12.02
N GLY A 61 -5.07 -0.66 12.05
CA GLY A 61 -5.18 0.25 13.20
C GLY A 61 -3.94 1.15 13.40
N LYS A 62 -2.99 1.15 12.46
CA LYS A 62 -1.70 1.87 12.58
C LYS A 62 -1.48 2.85 11.43
N ASP A 63 -0.65 3.85 11.65
CA ASP A 63 -0.17 4.75 10.60
C ASP A 63 1.08 4.15 9.93
N ALA A 64 1.11 4.10 8.60
CA ALA A 64 2.18 3.44 7.85
C ALA A 64 3.54 4.17 7.88
N GLY A 65 3.60 5.40 8.39
CA GLY A 65 4.85 6.19 8.46
C GLY A 65 5.47 6.55 7.10
N ILE A 66 4.75 6.35 5.99
CA ILE A 66 5.23 6.66 4.65
C ILE A 66 4.93 8.13 4.34
N ALA A 67 5.99 8.91 4.11
CA ALA A 67 5.91 10.33 3.72
C ALA A 67 5.28 10.49 2.34
#